data_AF-A0A953C8W1-F1
#
_entry.id   AF-A0A953C8W1-F1
#
_cell.length_a   1.000
_cell.length_b   1.000
_cell.length_c   1.000
_cell.angle_alpha   90.00
_cell.angle_beta   90.00
_cell.angle_gamma   90.00
#
_symmetry.space_group_name_H-M   'P 1'
#
loop_
_entity.id
_entity.type
_entity.pdbx_description
1 polymer ?
#
loop_
_entity_poly.entity_id
_entity_poly.type
_entity_poly.pdbx_seq_one_letter_code
_entity_poly.pdbx_strand_id
1 'polypeptide(L)'
;MSGKTITRADLSEVVYQKVGLSRTESAALVELVLTELADSLARGENVKLSSFGSFIVRQKGERVGRNPKTGEEVPIEPRRVMVFKPSNILKQRINGRNGDGKDR
;
A
#
# COMPACT_ATOMS: atom_id res chain seq x y z
N MET A 1 -18.56 -9.66 -9.20
CA MET A 1 -18.80 -8.41 -8.45
C MET A 1 -17.67 -7.45 -8.76
N SER A 2 -17.83 -6.56 -9.75
CA SER A 2 -16.87 -5.46 -9.91
C SER A 2 -17.21 -4.40 -8.87
N GLY A 3 -16.49 -4.39 -7.76
CA GLY A 3 -16.69 -3.40 -6.70
C GLY A 3 -16.21 -2.02 -7.15
N LYS A 4 -16.79 -0.95 -6.57
CA LYS A 4 -16.31 0.42 -6.76
C LYS A 4 -14.79 0.47 -6.47
N THR A 5 -14.01 0.97 -7.43
CA THR A 5 -12.59 1.27 -7.22
C THR A 5 -12.46 2.61 -6.51
N ILE A 6 -11.75 2.64 -5.40
CA ILE A 6 -11.48 3.87 -4.64
C ILE A 6 -10.34 4.62 -5.30
N THR A 7 -10.55 5.90 -5.56
CA THR A 7 -9.58 6.81 -6.18
C THR A 7 -9.06 7.86 -5.19
N ARG A 8 -8.06 8.64 -5.60
CA ARG A 8 -7.57 9.78 -4.81
C ARG A 8 -8.69 10.79 -4.53
N ALA A 9 -9.57 11.04 -5.50
CA ALA A 9 -10.71 11.96 -5.32
C ALA A 9 -11.67 11.47 -4.23
N ASP A 10 -11.93 10.16 -4.14
CA ASP A 10 -12.74 9.58 -3.07
C ASP A 10 -12.10 9.77 -1.70
N LEU A 11 -10.77 9.63 -1.59
CA LEU A 11 -10.04 9.87 -0.33
C LEU A 11 -10.13 11.34 0.09
N SER A 12 -9.94 12.27 -0.85
CA SER A 12 -10.05 13.71 -0.60
C SER A 12 -11.47 14.11 -0.19
N GLU A 13 -12.50 13.50 -0.79
CA GLU A 13 -13.89 13.72 -0.39
C GLU A 13 -14.14 13.27 1.05
N VAL A 14 -13.59 12.12 1.47
CA VAL A 14 -13.72 11.65 2.87
C VAL A 14 -13.08 12.63 3.85
N VAL A 15 -11.92 13.19 3.52
CA VAL A 15 -11.27 14.22 4.35
C VAL A 15 -12.11 15.49 4.42
N TYR A 16 -12.60 15.98 3.27
CA TYR A 16 -13.49 17.14 3.17
C TYR A 16 -14.72 17.00 4.09
N GLN A 17 -15.42 15.87 3.98
CA GLN A 17 -16.66 15.61 4.74
C GLN A 17 -16.44 15.50 6.25
N LYS A 18 -15.24 15.07 6.69
CA LYS A 18 -14.96 14.82 8.12
C LYS A 18 -14.26 15.97 8.84
N VAL A 19 -13.43 16.74 8.14
CA VAL A 19 -12.56 17.76 8.75
C VAL A 19 -13.11 19.18 8.53
N GLY A 20 -14.04 19.37 7.58
CA GLY A 20 -14.67 20.67 7.33
C GLY A 20 -13.75 21.68 6.64
N LEU A 21 -12.60 21.24 6.12
CA LEU A 21 -11.71 22.03 5.27
C LEU A 21 -12.34 22.26 3.89
N SER A 22 -11.76 23.15 3.08
CA SER A 22 -12.16 23.24 1.68
C SER A 22 -11.79 21.97 0.90
N ARG A 23 -12.46 21.76 -0.25
CA ARG A 23 -12.14 20.66 -1.17
C ARG A 23 -10.67 20.71 -1.63
N THR A 24 -10.17 21.92 -1.89
CA THR A 24 -8.78 22.16 -2.31
C THR A 24 -7.79 21.78 -1.22
N GLU A 25 -8.00 22.23 0.01
CA GLU A 25 -7.14 21.87 1.15
C GLU A 25 -7.17 20.36 1.44
N SER A 26 -8.36 19.75 1.36
CA SER A 26 -8.52 18.31 1.56
C SER A 26 -7.75 17.50 0.53
N ALA A 27 -7.80 17.92 -0.74
CA ALA A 27 -7.02 17.30 -1.81
C ALA A 27 -5.52 17.50 -1.61
N ALA A 28 -5.08 18.69 -1.19
CA ALA A 28 -3.68 18.99 -0.91
C ALA A 28 -3.13 18.13 0.24
N LEU A 29 -3.90 17.91 1.30
CA LEU A 29 -3.50 17.05 2.43
C LEU A 29 -3.36 15.59 2.02
N VAL A 30 -4.28 15.07 1.22
CA VAL A 30 -4.18 13.70 0.69
C VAL A 30 -2.95 13.57 -0.20
N GLU A 31 -2.69 14.55 -1.07
CA GLU A 31 -1.49 14.57 -1.92
C GLU A 31 -0.22 14.56 -1.08
N LEU A 32 -0.13 15.42 -0.07
CA LEU A 32 1.00 15.52 0.83
C LEU A 32 1.36 14.17 1.46
N VAL A 33 0.35 13.45 1.97
CA VAL A 33 0.56 12.12 2.57
C VAL A 33 1.05 11.13 1.51
N LEU A 34 0.44 11.09 0.33
CA LEU A 34 0.85 10.16 -0.72
C LEU A 34 2.26 10.45 -1.23
N THR A 35 2.65 11.71 -1.34
CA THR A 35 3.99 12.14 -1.73
C THR A 35 5.01 11.71 -0.69
N GLU A 36 4.77 11.96 0.60
CA GLU A 36 5.70 11.55 1.66
C GLU A 36 5.91 10.02 1.70
N LEU A 37 4.83 9.25 1.49
CA LEU A 37 4.91 7.79 1.36
C LEU A 37 5.79 7.38 0.18
N ALA A 38 5.56 7.99 -1.00
CA ALA A 38 6.30 7.67 -2.21
C ALA A 38 7.79 8.01 -2.08
N ASP A 39 8.10 9.19 -1.53
CA ASP A 39 9.47 9.68 -1.37
C ASP A 39 10.25 8.82 -0.36
N SER A 40 9.63 8.46 0.77
CA SER A 40 10.21 7.53 1.74
C SER A 40 10.58 6.18 1.09
N LEU A 41 9.65 5.62 0.31
CA LEU A 41 9.87 4.34 -0.38
C LEU A 41 10.94 4.46 -1.48
N ALA A 42 11.00 5.59 -2.19
CA ALA A 42 12.02 5.86 -3.20
C ALA A 42 13.43 5.94 -2.59
N ARG A 43 13.56 6.50 -1.38
CA ARG A 43 14.81 6.48 -0.58
C ARG A 43 15.19 5.10 -0.05
N GLY A 44 14.29 4.12 -0.14
CA GLY A 44 14.50 2.75 0.34
C GLY A 44 14.10 2.55 1.80
N GLU A 45 13.40 3.51 2.38
CA GLU A 45 12.87 3.41 3.74
C GLU A 45 11.60 2.56 3.76
N ASN A 46 11.27 2.02 4.94
CA ASN A 46 10.03 1.29 5.14
C ASN A 46 8.98 2.22 5.75
N VAL A 47 7.75 2.16 5.24
CA VAL A 47 6.62 2.88 5.82
C VAL A 47 5.75 1.91 6.60
N LYS A 48 5.47 2.22 7.86
CA LYS A 48 4.51 1.48 8.69
C LYS A 48 3.32 2.36 9.07
N LEU A 49 2.13 1.94 8.65
CA LEU A 49 0.86 2.54 9.04
C LEU A 49 0.14 1.60 10.02
N SER A 50 0.15 1.96 11.30
CA SER A 50 -0.50 1.19 12.36
C SER A 50 -1.95 0.85 12.02
N SER A 51 -2.39 -0.35 12.40
CA SER A 51 -3.70 -0.95 12.04
C SER A 51 -3.95 -1.21 10.56
N PHE A 52 -3.17 -0.63 9.64
CA PHE A 52 -3.34 -0.82 8.19
C PHE A 52 -2.34 -1.84 7.63
N GLY A 53 -1.05 -1.55 7.73
CA GLY A 53 -0.01 -2.43 7.18
C GLY A 53 1.36 -1.77 7.10
N SER A 54 2.26 -2.41 6.36
CA SER A 54 3.61 -1.88 6.14
C SER A 54 4.02 -2.05 4.69
N PHE A 55 4.61 -1.01 4.11
CA PHE A 55 5.29 -1.02 2.83
C PHE A 55 6.77 -1.22 3.09
N ILE A 56 7.33 -2.30 2.54
CA ILE A 56 8.72 -2.70 2.78
C ILE A 56 9.46 -2.72 1.46
N VAL A 57 10.56 -1.99 1.39
CA VAL A 57 11.47 -2.02 0.25
C VAL A 57 12.48 -3.15 0.46
N ARG A 58 12.63 -4.00 -0.55
CA ARG A 58 13.60 -5.11 -0.54
C ARG A 58 14.49 -5.03 -1.77
N GLN A 59 15.77 -5.30 -1.56
CA GLN A 59 16.69 -5.57 -2.65
C GLN A 59 16.55 -7.04 -3.07
N LYS A 60 16.43 -7.27 -4.37
CA LYS A 60 16.46 -8.60 -4.98
C LYS A 60 17.75 -8.69 -5.78
N GLY A 61 18.56 -9.69 -5.47
CA GLY A 61 19.75 -10.00 -6.24
C GLY A 61 19.42 -10.59 -7.61
N GLU A 62 20.46 -10.72 -8.42
CA GLU A 62 20.37 -11.36 -9.73
C GLU A 62 19.96 -12.83 -9.59
N ARG A 63 19.20 -13.32 -10.56
CA ARG A 63 18.88 -14.74 -10.69
C ARG A 63 18.48 -15.07 -12.11
N VAL A 64 18.58 -16.34 -12.49
CA VAL A 64 18.08 -16.82 -13.78
C VAL A 64 16.59 -17.14 -13.66
N GLY A 65 15.79 -16.56 -14.56
CA GLY A 65 14.39 -16.89 -14.77
C GLY A 65 14.19 -17.68 -16.07
N ARG A 66 12.95 -18.02 -16.38
CA ARG A 66 12.59 -18.64 -17.66
C ARG A 66 11.48 -17.88 -18.35
N ASN A 67 11.56 -17.73 -19.66
CA ASN A 67 10.49 -17.18 -20.46
C ASN A 67 9.27 -18.13 -20.36
N PRO A 68 8.11 -17.69 -19.84
CA PRO A 68 6.95 -18.57 -19.66
C PRO A 68 6.42 -19.20 -20.95
N LYS A 69 6.72 -18.59 -22.12
CA LYS A 69 6.26 -19.07 -23.43
C LYS A 69 7.25 -20.02 -24.10
N THR A 70 8.56 -19.78 -24.00
CA THR A 70 9.60 -20.55 -24.72
C THR A 70 10.42 -21.48 -23.84
N GLY A 71 10.41 -21.28 -22.52
CA GLY A 71 11.21 -22.05 -21.55
C GLY A 71 12.68 -21.64 -21.48
N GLU A 72 13.14 -20.75 -22.36
CA GLU A 72 14.53 -20.26 -22.40
C GLU A 72 14.90 -19.51 -21.12
N GLU A 73 16.15 -19.70 -20.69
CA GLU A 73 16.69 -19.05 -19.50
C GLU A 73 17.06 -17.60 -19.80
N VAL A 74 16.57 -16.69 -18.96
CA VAL A 74 16.77 -15.24 -19.10
C VAL A 74 17.25 -14.67 -17.76
N PRO A 75 18.36 -13.93 -17.71
CA PRO A 75 18.81 -13.29 -16.49
C PRO A 75 17.80 -12.24 -16.02
N ILE A 76 17.54 -12.21 -14.71
CA ILE A 76 16.72 -11.20 -14.05
C ILE A 76 17.66 -10.34 -13.23
N GLU A 77 17.84 -9.10 -13.69
CA GLU A 77 18.73 -8.13 -13.07
C GLU A 77 18.36 -7.82 -11.61
N PRO A 78 19.37 -7.47 -10.77
CA PRO A 78 19.12 -6.97 -9.44
C PRO A 78 18.21 -5.74 -9.45
N ARG A 79 17.24 -5.69 -8.54
CA ARG A 79 16.31 -4.55 -8.45
C ARG A 79 15.74 -4.37 -7.06
N ARG A 80 15.23 -3.17 -6.79
CA ARG A 80 14.40 -2.90 -5.62
C ARG A 80 12.95 -3.28 -5.92
N VAL A 81 12.30 -3.93 -4.96
CA VAL A 81 10.88 -4.26 -5.01
C VAL A 81 10.20 -3.78 -3.74
N MET A 82 8.95 -3.34 -3.87
CA MET A 82 8.10 -3.00 -2.73
C MET A 82 7.17 -4.17 -2.41
N VAL A 83 7.01 -4.48 -1.13
CA VAL A 83 6.04 -5.46 -0.63
C VAL A 83 5.12 -4.78 0.36
N PHE A 84 3.81 -4.85 0.12
CA PHE A 84 2.82 -4.50 1.14
C PHE A 84 2.53 -5.70 2.03
N LYS A 85 2.64 -5.51 3.35
CA LYS A 85 2.23 -6.48 4.37
C LYS A 85 1.00 -5.95 5.10
N PRO A 86 -0.20 -6.49 4.87
CA PRO A 86 -1.39 -6.07 5.60
C PRO A 86 -1.26 -6.44 7.08
N SER A 87 -1.75 -5.55 7.95
CA SER A 87 -1.80 -5.80 9.39
C SER A 87 -2.77 -6.95 9.72
N ASN A 88 -2.64 -7.54 10.90
CA ASN A 88 -3.61 -8.54 11.36
C ASN A 88 -5.02 -7.93 11.52
N ILE A 89 -5.12 -6.67 11.95
CA ILE A 89 -6.39 -5.94 12.08
C ILE A 89 -7.06 -5.79 10.71
N LEU A 90 -6.31 -5.39 9.68
CA LEU A 90 -6.85 -5.26 8.33
C LEU A 90 -7.29 -6.61 7.76
N LYS A 91 -6.48 -7.66 7.95
CA LYS A 91 -6.84 -9.03 7.54
C LYS A 91 -8.11 -9.52 8.23
N GLN A 92 -8.24 -9.29 9.53
CA GLN A 92 -9.43 -9.68 10.30
C GLN A 92 -10.67 -8.96 9.77
N ARG A 93 -10.57 -7.64 9.54
CA ARG A 93 -11.65 -6.83 8.96
C ARG A 93 -12.09 -7.33 7.58
N ILE A 94 -11.15 -7.68 6.71
CA ILE A 94 -11.45 -8.22 5.37
C ILE A 94 -12.16 -9.57 5.46
N ASN A 95 -11.78 -10.41 6.43
CA ASN A 95 -12.37 -11.73 6.63
C ASN A 95 -13.65 -11.70 7.50
N GLY A 96 -14.20 -10.52 7.81
CA GLY A 96 -15.40 -10.39 8.64
C GLY A 96 -15.23 -10.83 10.10
N ARG A 97 -13.98 -10.97 10.57
CA ARG A 97 -13.67 -11.29 11.97
C ARG A 97 -13.58 -9.99 12.74
N ASN A 98 -14.72 -9.40 13.09
CA ASN A 98 -14.73 -8.30 14.05
C ASN A 98 -14.18 -8.84 15.38
N GLY A 99 -13.27 -8.09 16.00
CA GLY A 99 -12.58 -8.50 17.22
C GLY A 99 -13.52 -8.56 18.43
N ASP A 100 -14.34 -9.60 18.51
CA ASP A 100 -14.89 -10.08 19.77
C ASP A 100 -13.83 -10.97 20.40
N GLY A 101 -13.00 -10.36 21.26
CA GLY A 101 -11.93 -11.08 21.96
C GLY A 101 -10.96 -10.15 22.68
N LYS A 102 -11.52 -9.21 23.45
CA LYS A 102 -10.84 -8.58 24.58
C LYS A 102 -10.68 -9.64 25.69
N ASP A 103 -9.49 -9.75 26.27
CA ASP A 103 -9.15 -10.46 27.51
C ASP A 103 -9.52 -11.95 27.67
N ARG A 104 -8.52 -12.82 27.49
CA ARG A 104 -8.15 -13.86 28.47
C ARG A 104 -6.63 -14.00 28.53
#